data_AF-A0A7V8DJG5-F1
#
_entry.id   AF-A0A7V8DJG5-F1
#
_cell.length_a   1.000
_cell.length_b   1.000
_cell.length_c   1.000
_cell.angle_alpha   90.00
_cell.angle_beta   90.00
_cell.angle_gamma   90.00
#
_symmetry.space_group_name_H-M   'P 1'
#
loop_
_entity.id
_entity.type
_entity.pdbx_description
1 polymer ?
#
loop_
_entity_poly.entity_id
_entity_poly.type
_entity_poly.pdbx_seq_one_letter_code
_entity_poly.pdbx_strand_id
1 'polypeptide(L)'
;DEASLMRLEVFAQLHAISQFDMDSKPIMPIVLAGQNNLLDKLMFHTSRPLSSRVIGRSHLEGLKHKDMAAYINHHLQIAGIKEQLFSEEAVLAIHQGSGGLLRRANFLAKGALIAAAAEQCKVVSAEHVRMASTEII
;
A
#
# COMPACT_ATOMS: atom_id res chain seq x y z
N ASP A 1 11.26 -1.51 -7.83
CA ASP A 1 10.66 -1.20 -6.51
C ASP A 1 11.71 -0.49 -5.65
N GLU A 2 11.32 0.14 -4.54
CA GLU A 2 12.22 0.84 -3.60
C GLU A 2 13.13 1.93 -4.20
N ALA A 3 12.67 2.60 -5.26
CA ALA A 3 13.40 3.65 -5.96
C ALA A 3 13.85 4.79 -5.05
N SER A 4 13.17 5.00 -3.92
CA SER A 4 13.56 5.91 -2.83
C SER A 4 14.95 5.62 -2.26
N LEU A 5 15.49 4.41 -2.40
CA LEU A 5 16.82 4.04 -1.92
C LEU A 5 17.93 4.33 -2.93
N MET A 6 17.60 4.56 -4.20
CA MET A 6 18.60 4.82 -5.24
C MET A 6 19.41 6.09 -4.96
N ARG A 7 20.70 6.05 -5.28
CA ARG A 7 21.58 7.22 -5.27
C ARG A 7 21.19 8.16 -6.42
N LEU A 8 21.44 9.45 -6.24
CA LEU A 8 21.08 10.48 -7.23
C LEU A 8 21.69 10.22 -8.62
N GLU A 9 22.92 9.73 -8.65
CA GLU A 9 23.66 9.35 -9.87
C GLU A 9 22.94 8.28 -10.69
N VAL A 10 22.21 7.37 -10.04
CA VAL A 10 21.47 6.31 -10.74
C VAL A 10 20.33 6.90 -11.56
N PHE A 11 19.67 7.96 -11.09
CA PHE A 11 18.62 8.62 -11.89
C PHE A 11 19.18 9.28 -13.15
N ALA A 12 20.39 9.84 -13.08
CA ALA A 12 21.07 10.37 -14.26
C ALA A 12 21.43 9.26 -15.27
N GLN A 13 21.88 8.10 -14.79
CA GLN A 13 22.15 6.95 -15.64
C GLN A 13 20.87 6.37 -16.26
N LEU A 14 19.78 6.28 -15.49
CA LEU A 14 18.46 5.86 -15.98
C LEU A 14 17.98 6.76 -17.13
N HIS A 15 18.22 8.07 -17.02
CA HIS A 15 17.95 9.00 -18.12
C HIS A 15 18.74 8.63 -19.37
N ALA A 16 20.08 8.49 -19.24
CA ALA A 16 20.95 8.18 -20.36
C ALA A 16 20.59 6.88 -21.09
N ILE A 17 20.28 5.80 -20.36
CA ILE A 17 19.90 4.52 -20.99
C ILE A 17 18.48 4.53 -21.55
N SER A 18 17.61 5.42 -21.07
CA SER A 18 16.26 5.60 -21.64
C SER A 18 16.26 6.40 -22.94
N GLN A 19 17.37 7.08 -23.25
CA GLN A 19 17.59 7.81 -24.50
C GLN A 19 18.16 6.85 -25.57
N PHE A 20 17.27 6.13 -26.26
CA PHE A 20 17.65 5.30 -27.40
C PHE A 20 17.23 5.98 -28.72
N ASP A 21 18.09 5.93 -29.74
CA ASP A 21 17.88 6.51 -31.08
C ASP A 21 17.33 7.96 -31.07
N MET A 22 18.02 8.90 -30.40
CA MET A 22 17.68 10.33 -30.45
C MET A 22 16.19 10.62 -30.13
N ASP A 23 15.65 9.98 -29.09
CA ASP A 23 14.27 10.15 -28.60
C ASP A 23 13.15 9.68 -29.54
N SER A 24 13.47 8.96 -30.62
CA SER A 24 12.46 8.59 -31.63
C SER A 24 11.54 7.43 -31.22
N LYS A 25 11.93 6.59 -30.24
CA LYS A 25 11.06 5.54 -29.66
C LYS A 25 11.34 5.32 -28.17
N PRO A 26 10.33 5.34 -27.28
CA PRO A 26 10.49 4.89 -25.90
C PRO A 26 10.60 3.35 -25.87
N ILE A 27 11.82 2.83 -25.80
CA ILE A 27 12.08 1.38 -25.83
C ILE A 27 11.83 0.73 -24.46
N MET A 28 11.95 1.48 -23.37
CA MET A 28 11.86 0.95 -22.01
C MET A 28 10.85 1.73 -21.15
N PRO A 29 9.64 1.18 -20.90
CA PRO A 29 8.74 1.75 -19.89
C PRO A 29 9.34 1.56 -18.49
N ILE A 30 9.46 2.65 -17.73
CA ILE A 30 10.00 2.62 -16.36
C ILE A 30 8.89 3.00 -15.37
N VAL A 31 8.66 2.14 -14.38
CA VAL A 31 7.81 2.44 -13.22
C VAL A 31 8.68 2.52 -11.98
N LEU A 32 8.72 3.70 -11.36
CA LEU A 32 9.42 3.94 -10.10
C LEU A 32 8.41 3.93 -8.95
N ALA A 33 8.63 3.04 -7.99
CA ALA A 33 7.85 2.96 -6.75
C ALA A 33 8.79 3.10 -5.55
N GLY A 34 8.36 3.79 -4.51
CA GLY A 34 9.17 4.05 -3.31
C GLY A 34 8.43 4.91 -2.29
N GLN A 35 9.17 5.37 -1.28
CA GLN A 35 8.65 6.26 -0.23
C GLN A 35 8.59 7.73 -0.70
N ASN A 36 7.99 8.59 0.13
CA ASN A 36 7.76 10.02 -0.20
C ASN A 36 9.03 10.78 -0.60
N ASN A 37 10.18 10.42 -0.02
CA ASN A 37 11.48 11.01 -0.34
C ASN A 37 11.97 10.75 -1.78
N LEU A 38 11.33 9.84 -2.52
CA LEU A 38 11.60 9.64 -3.94
C LEU A 38 11.27 10.90 -4.75
N LEU A 39 10.19 11.61 -4.38
CA LEU A 39 9.82 12.86 -5.04
C LEU A 39 10.92 13.91 -4.85
N ASP A 40 11.45 14.05 -3.64
CA ASP A 40 12.55 14.98 -3.35
C ASP A 40 13.79 14.66 -4.19
N LYS A 41 14.14 13.37 -4.31
CA LYS A 41 15.26 12.90 -5.15
C LYS A 41 15.06 13.19 -6.63
N LEU A 42 13.83 13.09 -7.13
CA LEU A 42 13.48 13.41 -8.52
C LEU A 42 13.46 14.92 -8.80
N MET A 43 13.25 15.75 -7.78
CA MET A 43 13.30 17.22 -7.90
C MET A 43 14.72 17.78 -7.83
N PHE A 44 15.70 16.95 -7.43
CA PHE A 44 17.10 17.35 -7.38
C PHE A 44 17.67 17.63 -8.78
N HIS A 45 18.60 18.59 -8.88
CA HIS A 45 19.08 19.12 -10.16
C HIS A 45 19.67 18.04 -11.08
N THR A 46 20.42 17.06 -10.54
CA THR A 46 21.00 15.96 -11.33
C THR A 46 19.95 14.96 -11.85
N SER A 47 18.79 14.88 -11.20
CA SER A 47 17.69 13.96 -11.57
C SER A 47 16.66 14.60 -12.49
N ARG A 48 16.71 15.93 -12.65
CA ARG A 48 15.73 16.72 -13.39
C ARG A 48 15.52 16.25 -14.85
N PRO A 49 16.55 15.82 -15.61
CA PRO A 49 16.37 15.27 -16.95
C PRO A 49 15.51 13.99 -16.99
N LEU A 50 15.59 13.14 -15.97
CA LEU A 50 14.71 11.97 -15.83
C LEU A 50 13.30 12.42 -15.43
N SER A 51 13.20 13.31 -14.43
CA SER A 51 11.93 13.77 -13.86
C SER A 51 11.03 14.48 -14.89
N SER A 52 11.60 15.19 -15.86
CA SER A 52 10.85 15.84 -16.94
C SER A 52 10.17 14.85 -17.90
N ARG A 53 10.59 13.57 -17.90
CA ARG A 53 10.02 12.50 -18.73
C ARG A 53 8.99 11.64 -17.98
N VAL A 54 8.79 11.89 -16.69
CA VAL A 54 7.78 11.20 -15.89
C VAL A 54 6.40 11.74 -16.26
N ILE A 55 5.68 10.96 -17.06
CA ILE A 55 4.34 11.29 -17.60
C ILE A 55 3.20 11.13 -16.57
N GLY A 56 3.42 10.32 -15.52
CA GLY A 56 2.41 10.01 -14.51
C GLY A 56 3.03 9.95 -13.13
N ARG A 57 2.38 10.58 -12.16
CA ARG A 57 2.71 10.52 -10.74
C ARG A 57 1.44 10.17 -9.99
N SER A 58 1.53 9.22 -9.08
CA SER A 58 0.42 8.86 -8.20
C SER A 58 0.97 8.64 -6.80
N HIS A 59 0.26 9.17 -5.81
CA HIS A 59 0.51 8.91 -4.41
C HIS A 59 -0.56 7.94 -3.91
N LEU A 60 -0.13 6.79 -3.40
CA LEU A 60 -1.06 5.81 -2.83
C LEU A 60 -1.46 6.27 -1.43
N GLU A 61 -2.67 6.82 -1.34
CA GLU A 61 -3.28 7.21 -0.08
C GLU A 61 -3.83 6.00 0.68
N GLY A 62 -4.09 6.19 1.97
CA GLY A 62 -4.83 5.21 2.76
C GLY A 62 -6.22 4.95 2.17
N LEU A 63 -6.65 3.69 2.25
CA LEU A 63 -7.95 3.27 1.79
C LEU A 63 -9.06 3.97 2.59
N LYS A 64 -10.12 4.42 1.90
CA LYS A 64 -11.28 5.03 2.56
C LYS A 64 -12.13 3.96 3.26
N HIS A 65 -12.86 4.37 4.29
CA HIS A 65 -13.76 3.49 5.04
C HIS A 65 -14.70 2.69 4.14
N LYS A 66 -15.33 3.36 3.17
CA LYS A 66 -16.26 2.73 2.22
C LYS A 66 -15.64 1.58 1.41
N ASP A 67 -14.33 1.60 1.20
CA ASP A 67 -13.60 0.63 0.40
C ASP A 67 -12.97 -0.47 1.28
N MET A 68 -12.90 -0.26 2.61
CA MET A 68 -12.29 -1.20 3.55
C MET A 68 -13.03 -2.53 3.63
N ALA A 69 -14.36 -2.50 3.62
CA ALA A 69 -15.17 -3.73 3.59
C ALA A 69 -14.85 -4.58 2.35
N ALA A 70 -14.77 -3.95 1.18
CA ALA A 70 -14.43 -4.62 -0.07
C ALA A 70 -13.00 -5.18 -0.04
N TYR A 71 -12.06 -4.44 0.54
CA TYR A 71 -10.68 -4.88 0.71
C TYR A 71 -10.57 -6.15 1.59
N ILE A 72 -11.20 -6.14 2.76
CA ILE A 72 -11.21 -7.31 3.66
C ILE A 72 -11.91 -8.49 2.99
N ASN A 73 -13.06 -8.26 2.37
CA ASN A 73 -13.82 -9.31 1.67
C ASN A 73 -13.02 -9.91 0.52
N HIS A 74 -12.25 -9.12 -0.22
CA HIS A 74 -11.36 -9.63 -1.27
C HIS A 74 -10.32 -10.61 -0.70
N HIS A 75 -9.69 -10.28 0.42
CA HIS A 75 -8.75 -11.18 1.10
C HIS A 75 -9.42 -12.47 1.61
N LEU A 76 -10.66 -12.38 2.14
CA LEU A 76 -11.44 -13.54 2.56
C LEU A 76 -11.80 -14.44 1.36
N GLN A 77 -12.18 -13.86 0.24
CA GLN A 77 -12.49 -14.59 -0.98
C GLN A 77 -11.27 -15.36 -1.51
N ILE A 78 -10.07 -14.77 -1.45
CA ILE A 78 -8.82 -15.47 -1.81
C ILE A 78 -8.61 -16.69 -0.90
N ALA A 79 -8.97 -16.60 0.38
CA ALA A 79 -8.92 -17.71 1.32
C ALA A 79 -10.07 -18.73 1.15
N GLY A 80 -10.95 -18.55 0.15
CA GLY A 80 -12.08 -19.43 -0.12
C GLY A 80 -13.32 -19.18 0.77
N ILE A 81 -13.31 -18.11 1.55
CA ILE A 81 -14.38 -17.78 2.49
C ILE A 81 -15.43 -16.93 1.77
N LYS A 82 -16.68 -17.41 1.82
CA LYS A 82 -17.85 -16.72 1.22
C LYS A 82 -18.76 -16.08 2.27
N GLU A 83 -18.53 -16.41 3.54
CA GLU A 83 -19.28 -15.89 4.68
C GLU A 83 -18.72 -14.55 5.13
N GLN A 84 -19.59 -13.70 5.66
CA GLN A 84 -19.17 -12.43 6.25
C GLN A 84 -18.63 -12.69 7.66
N LEU A 85 -17.31 -12.73 7.79
CA LEU A 85 -16.64 -12.95 9.08
C LEU A 85 -16.46 -11.68 9.90
N PHE A 86 -16.65 -10.49 9.33
CA PHE A 86 -16.48 -9.22 10.04
C PHE A 86 -17.81 -8.47 10.10
N SER A 87 -18.17 -8.07 11.33
CA SER A 87 -19.24 -7.10 11.57
C SER A 87 -18.88 -5.72 10.98
N GLU A 88 -19.87 -4.88 10.72
CA GLU A 88 -19.64 -3.53 10.21
C GLU A 88 -18.79 -2.69 11.18
N GLU A 89 -19.01 -2.88 12.48
CA GLU A 89 -18.26 -2.23 13.54
C GLU A 89 -16.79 -2.68 13.56
N ALA A 90 -16.52 -3.96 13.27
CA ALA A 90 -15.15 -4.46 13.14
C ALA A 90 -14.45 -3.86 11.92
N VAL A 91 -15.13 -3.75 10.78
CA VAL A 91 -14.57 -3.10 9.58
C VAL A 91 -14.24 -1.63 9.85
N LEU A 92 -15.16 -0.91 10.52
CA LEU A 92 -14.93 0.47 10.93
C LEU A 92 -13.72 0.59 11.88
N ALA A 93 -13.64 -0.29 12.89
CA ALA A 93 -12.54 -0.32 13.84
C ALA A 93 -11.19 -0.61 13.15
N ILE A 94 -11.16 -1.54 12.17
CA ILE A 94 -9.96 -1.83 11.38
C ILE A 94 -9.54 -0.60 10.56
N HIS A 95 -10.49 0.09 9.91
CA HIS A 95 -10.18 1.30 9.16
C HIS A 95 -9.61 2.40 10.07
N GLN A 96 -10.26 2.67 11.20
CA GLN A 96 -9.81 3.68 12.16
C GLN A 96 -8.44 3.33 12.77
N GLY A 97 -8.24 2.08 13.20
CA GLY A 97 -6.99 1.62 13.79
C GLY A 97 -5.82 1.54 12.80
N SER A 98 -6.10 1.34 11.51
CA SER A 98 -5.08 1.31 10.46
C SER A 98 -4.79 2.67 9.83
N GLY A 99 -5.71 3.63 9.95
CA GLY A 99 -5.69 4.88 9.17
C GLY A 99 -5.83 4.63 7.67
N GLY A 100 -6.50 3.54 7.26
CA GLY A 100 -6.62 3.11 5.87
C GLY A 100 -5.36 2.46 5.29
N LEU A 101 -4.26 2.35 6.05
CA LEU A 101 -3.03 1.71 5.56
C LEU A 101 -3.21 0.19 5.48
N LEU A 102 -3.20 -0.35 4.25
CA LEU A 102 -3.50 -1.76 3.97
C LEU A 102 -2.68 -2.75 4.82
N ARG A 103 -1.37 -2.49 5.00
CA ARG A 103 -0.52 -3.36 5.83
C ARG A 103 -0.98 -3.41 7.29
N ARG A 104 -1.35 -2.26 7.87
CA ARG A 104 -1.86 -2.19 9.25
C ARG A 104 -3.26 -2.79 9.34
N ALA A 105 -4.11 -2.56 8.33
CA ALA A 105 -5.44 -3.15 8.24
C ALA A 105 -5.36 -4.68 8.24
N ASN A 106 -4.45 -5.27 7.44
CA ASN A 106 -4.23 -6.72 7.42
C ASN A 106 -3.77 -7.27 8.76
N PHE A 107 -2.87 -6.54 9.45
CA PHE A 107 -2.42 -6.95 10.75
C PHE A 107 -3.59 -6.97 11.75
N LEU A 108 -4.34 -5.88 11.84
CA LEU A 108 -5.50 -5.77 12.72
C LEU A 108 -6.56 -6.83 12.40
N ALA A 109 -6.89 -7.03 11.12
CA ALA A 109 -7.83 -8.06 10.67
C ALA A 109 -7.38 -9.46 11.07
N LYS A 110 -6.10 -9.80 10.85
CA LYS A 110 -5.54 -11.11 11.24
C LYS A 110 -5.57 -11.30 12.75
N GLY A 111 -5.14 -10.31 13.53
CA GLY A 111 -5.20 -10.36 14.99
C GLY A 111 -6.63 -10.51 15.51
N ALA A 112 -7.58 -9.78 14.91
CA ALA A 112 -8.98 -9.86 15.29
C ALA A 112 -9.61 -11.23 14.97
N LEU A 113 -9.19 -11.87 13.87
CA LEU A 113 -9.58 -13.26 13.58
C LEU A 113 -9.04 -14.24 14.61
N ILE A 114 -7.80 -14.05 15.07
CA ILE A 114 -7.18 -14.89 16.12
C ILE A 114 -7.92 -14.70 17.44
N ALA A 115 -8.21 -13.47 17.83
CA ALA A 115 -8.97 -13.16 19.05
C ALA A 115 -10.39 -13.76 19.00
N ALA A 116 -11.11 -13.58 17.88
CA ALA A 116 -12.43 -14.18 17.71
C ALA A 116 -12.41 -15.71 17.77
N ALA A 117 -11.38 -16.33 17.18
CA ALA A 117 -11.22 -17.79 17.24
C ALA A 117 -10.93 -18.28 18.66
N ALA A 118 -10.15 -17.54 19.45
CA ALA A 118 -9.88 -17.86 20.86
C ALA A 118 -11.17 -17.81 21.71
N GLU A 119 -12.09 -16.90 21.39
CA GLU A 119 -13.40 -16.79 22.05
C GLU A 119 -14.49 -17.69 21.41
N GLN A 120 -14.14 -18.52 20.42
CA GLN A 120 -15.07 -19.36 19.66
C GLN A 120 -16.21 -18.59 18.98
N CYS A 121 -15.99 -17.30 18.67
CA CYS A 121 -16.92 -16.46 17.95
C CYS A 121 -16.79 -16.67 16.44
N LYS A 122 -17.93 -16.87 15.75
CA LYS A 122 -17.96 -16.97 14.29
C LYS A 122 -17.81 -15.64 13.56
N VAL A 123 -18.15 -14.54 14.23
CA VAL A 123 -18.12 -13.18 13.67
C VAL A 123 -17.16 -12.33 14.50
N VAL A 124 -16.25 -11.65 13.81
CA VAL A 124 -15.32 -10.68 14.37
C VAL A 124 -16.08 -9.40 14.71
N SER A 125 -16.04 -9.00 15.98
CA SER A 125 -16.57 -7.75 16.52
C SER A 125 -15.48 -6.67 16.61
N ALA A 126 -15.89 -5.43 16.87
CA ALA A 126 -14.95 -4.33 17.14
C ALA A 126 -14.06 -4.60 18.38
N GLU A 127 -14.54 -5.40 19.34
CA GLU A 127 -13.78 -5.74 20.54
C GLU A 127 -12.55 -6.60 20.20
N HIS A 128 -12.71 -7.61 19.34
CA HIS A 128 -11.58 -8.41 18.87
C HIS A 128 -10.53 -7.57 18.13
N VAL A 129 -10.97 -6.53 17.41
CA VAL A 129 -10.05 -5.58 16.75
C VAL A 129 -9.33 -4.72 17.79
N ARG A 130 -10.00 -4.32 18.87
CA ARG A 130 -9.39 -3.59 19.97
C ARG A 130 -8.33 -4.44 20.68
N MET A 131 -8.62 -5.70 20.96
CA MET A 131 -7.66 -6.66 21.52
C MET A 131 -6.43 -6.82 20.61
N ALA A 132 -6.67 -6.99 19.30
CA ALA A 132 -5.58 -7.06 18.32
C ALA A 132 -4.74 -5.78 18.32
N SER A 133 -5.37 -4.61 18.50
CA SER A 133 -4.65 -3.32 18.52
C SER A 133 -3.71 -3.16 19.72
N THR A 134 -4.03 -3.76 20.87
CA THR A 134 -3.21 -3.68 22.08
C THR A 134 -1.96 -4.56 22.05
N GLU A 135 -1.97 -5.63 21.24
CA GLU A 135 -0.82 -6.53 21.07
C GLU A 135 0.22 -6.00 20.06
N ILE A 136 -0.06 -4.87 19.40
CA ILE A 136 0.73 -4.31 18.28
C ILE A 136 1.72 -3.22 18.75
N ILE A 137 1.64 -2.78 20.01
CA ILE A 137 2.53 -1.75 20.56
C ILE A 137 3.87 -2.37 20.98
#